data_AF-A0A1Y5N7U0-F1
#
_entry.id   AF-A0A1Y5N7U0-F1
#
_cell.length_a   1.000
_cell.length_b   1.000
_cell.length_c   1.000
_cell.angle_alpha   90.00
_cell.angle_beta   90.00
_cell.angle_gamma   90.00
#
_symmetry.space_group_name_H-M   'P 1'
#
loop_
_entity.id
_entity.type
_entity.pdbx_description
1 polymer ?
#
loop_
_entity_poly.entity_id
_entity_poly.type
_entity_poly.pdbx_seq_one_letter_code
_entity_poly.pdbx_strand_id
1 'polypeptide(L)'
;MTLKFGELEKVATDDGFIWYGETWLKSEIFGQVPFCLVSTDGADVDDETTLLAERIASDIDRYIKEALVFLKDELRRGHFLNKDELKLLDVPVCNLPFSAPQCTFYARDKQWLMRFAKGELDICEPYGIGVIFEGEKPLCLENLELSEEC
;
A
#
# COMPACT_ATOMS: atom_id res chain seq x y z
N MET A 1 12.34 -8.28 13.57
CA MET A 1 11.11 -8.33 14.40
C MET A 1 10.31 -9.48 13.83
N THR A 2 9.81 -10.41 14.63
CA THR A 2 8.95 -11.48 14.09
C THR A 2 7.54 -10.95 13.93
N LEU A 3 7.06 -10.86 12.69
CA LEU A 3 5.68 -10.49 12.41
C LEU A 3 4.76 -11.62 12.84
N LYS A 4 3.76 -11.29 13.64
CA LYS A 4 2.67 -12.21 13.96
C LYS A 4 1.41 -11.66 13.32
N PHE A 5 1.13 -12.15 12.12
CA PHE A 5 -0.24 -12.18 11.64
C PHE A 5 -1.02 -13.14 12.54
N GLY A 6 -2.30 -12.87 12.77
CA GLY A 6 -3.19 -13.85 13.40
C GLY A 6 -3.29 -15.14 12.57
N GLU A 7 -4.20 -16.04 12.94
CA GLU A 7 -4.58 -17.10 12.01
C GLU A 7 -5.15 -16.47 10.72
N LEU A 8 -4.70 -16.94 9.56
CA LEU A 8 -5.25 -16.47 8.29
C LEU A 8 -6.73 -16.85 8.23
N GLU A 9 -7.58 -15.86 8.01
CA GLU A 9 -9.01 -16.05 7.87
C GLU A 9 -9.36 -16.28 6.41
N LYS A 10 -10.17 -17.29 6.13
CA LYS A 10 -10.69 -17.54 4.79
C LYS A 10 -11.86 -16.60 4.52
N VAL A 11 -11.70 -15.71 3.54
CA VAL A 11 -12.68 -14.68 3.15
C VAL A 11 -13.23 -15.02 1.77
N ALA A 12 -14.55 -14.93 1.60
CA ALA A 12 -15.21 -15.09 0.30
C ALA A 12 -15.06 -13.82 -0.54
N THR A 13 -14.75 -13.98 -1.82
CA THR A 13 -14.68 -12.91 -2.83
C THR A 13 -15.54 -13.30 -4.02
N ASP A 14 -15.83 -12.36 -4.92
CA ASP A 14 -16.62 -12.67 -6.12
C ASP A 14 -15.94 -13.72 -7.01
N ASP A 15 -14.60 -13.73 -7.04
CA ASP A 15 -13.76 -14.72 -7.72
C ASP A 15 -13.47 -16.02 -6.92
N GLY A 16 -14.07 -16.18 -5.74
CA GLY A 16 -13.90 -17.39 -4.92
C GLY A 16 -13.54 -17.11 -3.47
N PHE A 17 -12.32 -17.45 -3.05
CA PHE A 17 -11.87 -17.24 -1.67
C PHE A 17 -10.41 -16.83 -1.62
N ILE A 18 -10.10 -15.93 -0.70
CA ILE A 18 -8.73 -15.59 -0.30
C ILE A 18 -8.51 -15.98 1.17
N TRP A 19 -7.25 -16.09 1.54
CA TRP A 19 -6.80 -16.16 2.92
C TRP A 19 -6.18 -14.82 3.30
N TYR A 20 -6.68 -14.24 4.37
CA TYR A 20 -6.37 -12.87 4.79
C TYR A 20 -5.85 -12.86 6.23
N GLY A 21 -4.72 -12.17 6.44
CA GLY A 21 -4.19 -11.89 7.75
C GLY A 21 -3.90 -10.40 7.90
N GLU A 22 -4.20 -9.84 9.06
CA GLU A 22 -3.95 -8.43 9.34
C GLU A 22 -3.22 -8.25 10.66
N THR A 23 -2.33 -7.27 10.70
CA THR A 23 -1.75 -6.74 11.92
C THR A 23 -1.55 -5.23 11.79
N TRP A 24 -1.17 -4.58 12.88
CA TRP A 24 -1.02 -3.12 12.94
C TRP A 24 0.42 -2.74 13.23
N LEU A 25 1.00 -1.93 12.35
CA LEU A 25 2.31 -1.34 12.56
C LEU A 25 2.20 0.05 13.16
N LYS A 26 3.11 0.38 14.07
CA LYS A 26 3.27 1.75 14.55
C LYS A 26 4.03 2.55 13.51
N SER A 27 3.54 3.73 13.20
CA SER A 27 4.18 4.69 12.31
C SER A 27 4.30 6.03 13.04
N GLU A 28 5.46 6.67 12.94
CA GLU A 28 5.64 8.04 13.45
C GLU A 28 4.90 9.07 12.59
N ILE A 29 4.61 8.74 11.33
CA ILE A 29 3.96 9.64 10.37
C ILE A 29 2.43 9.55 10.47
N PHE A 30 1.90 8.33 10.56
CA PHE A 30 0.46 8.05 10.48
C PHE A 30 -0.13 7.40 11.73
N GLY A 31 0.68 7.18 12.77
CA GLY A 31 0.26 6.55 14.03
C GLY A 31 0.12 5.04 13.93
N GLN A 32 -0.82 4.56 13.11
CA GLN A 32 -1.06 3.15 12.86
C GLN A 32 -1.27 2.86 11.37
N VAL A 33 -0.70 1.76 10.91
CA VAL A 33 -0.76 1.32 9.51
C VAL A 33 -1.21 -0.15 9.50
N PRO A 34 -2.35 -0.47 8.88
CA PRO A 34 -2.73 -1.85 8.64
C PRO A 34 -1.70 -2.52 7.73
N PHE A 35 -1.32 -3.73 8.10
CA PHE A 35 -0.36 -4.56 7.40
C PHE A 35 -1.02 -5.90 7.11
N CYS A 36 -1.38 -6.07 5.86
CA CYS A 36 -2.23 -7.12 5.36
C CYS A 36 -1.41 -8.14 4.56
N LEU A 37 -1.77 -9.39 4.70
CA LEU A 37 -1.25 -10.51 3.95
C LEU A 37 -2.42 -11.22 3.26
N VAL A 38 -2.32 -11.39 1.95
CA VAL A 38 -3.35 -12.01 1.11
C VAL A 38 -2.75 -13.21 0.41
N SER A 39 -3.42 -14.37 0.47
CA SER A 39 -3.05 -15.59 -0.26
C SER A 39 -4.26 -16.13 -1.02
N THR A 40 -4.10 -16.47 -2.29
CA THR A 40 -5.20 -16.94 -3.16
C THR A 40 -5.43 -18.44 -3.11
N ASP A 41 -4.46 -19.24 -2.63
CA ASP A 41 -4.56 -20.70 -2.55
C ASP A 41 -4.47 -21.25 -1.13
N GLY A 42 -4.30 -20.37 -0.14
CA GLY A 42 -4.17 -20.75 1.27
C GLY A 42 -2.87 -21.47 1.59
N ALA A 43 -1.93 -21.47 0.66
CA ALA A 43 -0.61 -21.95 0.97
C ALA A 43 0.06 -21.03 1.97
N ASP A 44 0.91 -21.65 2.80
CA ASP A 44 1.83 -20.92 3.65
C ASP A 44 2.63 -19.92 2.81
N VAL A 45 2.83 -18.75 3.39
CA VAL A 45 3.74 -17.74 2.84
C VAL A 45 5.14 -18.32 2.84
N ASP A 46 5.84 -18.21 1.72
CA ASP A 46 7.21 -18.67 1.65
C ASP A 46 8.14 -17.84 2.56
N ASP A 47 9.29 -18.42 2.90
CA ASP A 47 10.27 -17.78 3.78
C ASP A 47 10.80 -16.45 3.20
N GLU A 48 10.92 -16.32 1.87
CA GLU A 48 11.41 -15.09 1.24
C GLU A 48 10.43 -13.94 1.45
N THR A 49 9.14 -14.18 1.18
CA THR A 49 8.07 -13.19 1.39
C THR A 49 7.89 -12.85 2.85
N THR A 50 8.00 -13.84 3.75
CA THR A 50 7.97 -13.61 5.21
C THR A 50 9.13 -12.69 5.64
N LEU A 51 10.36 -12.99 5.19
CA LEU A 51 11.53 -12.17 5.52
C LEU A 51 11.45 -10.76 4.93
N LEU A 52 10.90 -10.61 3.72
CA LEU A 52 10.67 -9.31 3.10
C LEU A 52 9.66 -8.49 3.91
N ALA A 53 8.52 -9.09 4.25
CA ALA A 53 7.48 -8.45 5.06
C ALA A 53 8.03 -8.00 6.42
N GLU A 54 8.83 -8.84 7.10
CA GLU A 54 9.47 -8.49 8.38
C GLU A 54 10.45 -7.31 8.26
N ARG A 55 11.25 -7.26 7.19
CA ARG A 55 12.14 -6.13 6.93
C ARG A 55 11.35 -4.85 6.71
N ILE A 56 10.28 -4.91 5.92
CA ILE A 56 9.43 -3.76 5.63
C ILE A 56 8.73 -3.26 6.89
N ALA A 57 8.16 -4.17 7.67
CA ALA A 57 7.51 -3.83 8.93
C ALA A 57 8.46 -3.21 9.96
N SER A 58 9.74 -3.61 9.95
CA SER A 58 10.73 -3.05 10.88
C SER A 58 11.09 -1.58 10.61
N ASP A 59 10.78 -1.07 9.41
CA ASP A 59 11.10 0.30 8.99
C ASP A 59 9.98 0.90 8.11
N ILE A 60 8.73 0.73 8.56
CA ILE A 60 7.54 1.10 7.77
C ILE A 60 7.54 2.58 7.37
N ASP A 61 8.03 3.47 8.24
CA ASP A 61 8.09 4.92 7.97
C ASP A 61 9.04 5.27 6.82
N ARG A 62 10.11 4.48 6.59
CA ARG A 62 10.95 4.63 5.39
C ARG A 62 10.13 4.35 4.14
N TYR A 63 9.43 3.23 4.08
CA TYR A 63 8.67 2.83 2.90
C TYR A 63 7.47 3.74 2.62
N ILE A 64 6.83 4.24 3.67
CA ILE A 64 5.80 5.28 3.54
C ILE A 64 6.39 6.54 2.89
N LYS A 65 7.54 7.02 3.36
CA LYS A 65 8.20 8.19 2.77
C LYS A 65 8.60 7.93 1.31
N GLU A 66 9.15 6.75 1.01
CA GLU A 66 9.52 6.38 -0.35
C GLU A 66 8.28 6.35 -1.27
N ALA A 67 7.16 5.78 -0.83
CA ALA A 67 5.90 5.79 -1.57
C ALA A 67 5.38 7.22 -1.80
N LEU A 68 5.40 8.07 -0.78
CA LEU A 68 4.96 9.46 -0.87
C LEU A 68 5.82 10.29 -1.83
N VAL A 69 7.15 10.10 -1.82
CA VAL A 69 8.05 10.71 -2.80
C VAL A 69 7.71 10.25 -4.22
N PHE A 70 7.53 8.94 -4.40
CA PHE A 70 7.22 8.36 -5.68
C PHE A 70 5.89 8.88 -6.25
N LEU A 71 4.83 8.89 -5.44
CA LEU A 71 3.53 9.46 -5.83
C LEU A 71 3.64 10.93 -6.23
N LYS A 72 4.36 11.74 -5.43
CA LYS A 72 4.56 13.16 -5.73
C LYS A 72 5.25 13.37 -7.08
N ASP A 73 6.26 12.56 -7.39
CA ASP A 73 7.02 12.67 -8.64
C ASP A 73 6.18 12.21 -9.84
N GLU A 74 5.49 11.07 -9.73
CA GLU A 74 4.65 10.54 -10.81
C GLU A 74 3.43 11.42 -11.09
N LEU A 75 2.75 11.93 -10.05
CA LEU A 75 1.60 12.82 -10.21
C LEU A 75 1.96 14.17 -10.83
N ARG A 76 3.19 14.66 -10.60
CA ARG A 76 3.69 15.89 -11.24
C ARG A 76 4.09 15.70 -12.69
N ARG A 77 4.54 14.49 -13.06
CA ARG A 77 4.96 14.16 -14.43
C ARG A 77 3.79 13.75 -15.31
N GLY A 78 2.83 13.05 -14.74
CA GLY A 78 1.64 12.59 -15.44
C GLY A 78 0.61 13.69 -15.65
N HIS A 79 -0.41 13.36 -16.46
CA HIS A 79 -1.56 14.23 -16.71
C HIS A 79 -2.76 13.84 -15.84
N PHE A 80 -2.50 13.47 -14.58
CA PHE A 80 -3.51 12.99 -13.64
C PHE A 80 -4.28 14.14 -12.96
N LEU A 81 -3.59 15.25 -12.68
CA LEU A 81 -4.09 16.31 -11.80
C LEU A 81 -4.34 17.61 -12.56
N ASN A 82 -5.33 18.36 -12.08
CA ASN A 82 -5.55 19.73 -12.53
C ASN A 82 -4.57 20.73 -11.88
N LYS A 83 -4.60 22.00 -12.31
CA LYS A 83 -3.65 23.03 -11.83
C LYS A 83 -3.77 23.34 -10.35
N ASP A 84 -4.96 23.22 -9.75
CA ASP A 84 -5.17 23.50 -8.34
C ASP A 84 -4.73 22.30 -7.49
N GLU A 85 -5.00 21.08 -7.94
CA GLU A 85 -4.48 19.85 -7.32
C GLU A 85 -2.95 19.76 -7.34
N LEU A 86 -2.29 20.18 -8.44
CA LEU A 86 -0.83 20.22 -8.50
C LEU A 86 -0.21 21.11 -7.40
N LYS A 87 -0.89 22.18 -6.99
CA LYS A 87 -0.43 23.05 -5.90
C LYS A 87 -0.50 22.36 -4.54
N LEU A 88 -1.42 21.42 -4.35
CA LEU A 88 -1.52 20.63 -3.12
C LEU A 88 -0.30 19.73 -2.92
N LEU A 89 0.48 19.47 -3.98
CA LEU A 89 1.74 18.75 -3.90
C LEU A 89 2.93 19.63 -3.45
N ASP A 90 2.76 20.95 -3.34
CA ASP A 90 3.81 21.90 -2.96
C ASP A 90 4.01 22.01 -1.43
N VAL A 91 4.02 20.85 -0.77
CA VAL A 91 4.21 20.69 0.67
C VAL A 91 5.34 19.68 0.95
N PRO A 92 5.86 19.63 2.20
CA PRO A 92 6.77 18.55 2.61
C PRO A 92 6.15 17.17 2.37
N VAL A 93 6.98 16.17 2.06
CA VAL A 93 6.52 14.81 1.68
C VAL A 93 5.57 14.20 2.71
N CYS A 94 5.89 14.31 4.01
CA CYS A 94 5.04 13.76 5.08
C CYS A 94 3.72 14.54 5.29
N ASN A 95 3.55 15.69 4.62
CA ASN A 95 2.34 16.52 4.70
C ASN A 95 1.56 16.50 3.39
N LEU A 96 1.91 15.61 2.45
CA LEU A 96 1.14 15.42 1.23
C LEU A 96 -0.30 15.02 1.56
N PRO A 97 -1.26 15.33 0.67
CA PRO A 97 -2.70 15.15 0.93
C PRO A 97 -3.15 13.68 0.81
N PHE A 98 -2.36 12.73 1.34
CA PHE A 98 -2.64 11.31 1.37
C PHE A 98 -2.77 10.83 2.81
N SER A 99 -3.73 9.96 3.07
CA SER A 99 -4.05 9.47 4.41
C SER A 99 -4.56 8.04 4.38
N ALA A 100 -4.71 7.44 5.57
CA ALA A 100 -5.07 6.04 5.74
C ALA A 100 -4.17 5.10 4.91
N PRO A 101 -2.84 5.11 5.17
CA PRO A 101 -1.94 4.17 4.52
C PRO A 101 -2.29 2.74 4.93
N GLN A 102 -2.18 1.81 3.99
CA GLN A 102 -2.32 0.37 4.19
C GLN A 102 -1.26 -0.33 3.36
N CYS A 103 -0.64 -1.33 3.95
CA CYS A 103 0.35 -2.18 3.30
C CYS A 103 -0.26 -3.55 3.01
N THR A 104 -0.22 -4.02 1.77
CA THR A 104 -0.78 -5.32 1.37
C THR A 104 0.27 -6.16 0.66
N PHE A 105 0.58 -7.33 1.21
CA PHE A 105 1.43 -8.34 0.61
C PHE A 105 0.60 -9.44 -0.02
N TYR A 106 0.99 -9.86 -1.21
CA TYR A 106 0.41 -11.03 -1.88
C TYR A 106 1.38 -12.21 -1.70
N ALA A 107 0.88 -13.32 -1.15
CA ALA A 107 1.68 -14.51 -0.93
C ALA A 107 2.25 -15.00 -2.27
N ARG A 108 3.53 -15.39 -2.26
CA ARG A 108 4.31 -15.85 -3.42
C ARG A 108 4.55 -14.81 -4.53
N ASP A 109 4.12 -13.57 -4.33
CA ASP A 109 4.56 -12.45 -5.15
C ASP A 109 5.71 -11.72 -4.45
N LYS A 110 6.66 -11.23 -5.25
CA LYS A 110 7.69 -10.29 -4.77
C LYS A 110 7.18 -8.86 -4.75
N GLN A 111 6.00 -8.64 -5.33
CA GLN A 111 5.32 -7.36 -5.35
C GLN A 111 4.35 -7.19 -4.17
N TRP A 112 4.25 -5.96 -3.70
CA TRP A 112 3.35 -5.57 -2.63
C TRP A 112 2.90 -4.12 -2.82
N LEU A 113 1.76 -3.78 -2.22
CA LEU A 113 1.09 -2.50 -2.42
C LEU A 113 1.16 -1.65 -1.14
N MET A 114 1.65 -0.41 -1.26
CA MET A 114 1.39 0.65 -0.30
C MET A 114 0.25 1.52 -0.84
N ARG A 115 -0.95 1.37 -0.29
CA ARG A 115 -2.14 2.12 -0.67
C ARG A 115 -2.41 3.24 0.32
N PHE A 116 -2.83 4.40 -0.15
CA PHE A 116 -3.42 5.48 0.64
C PHE A 116 -4.90 5.55 0.32
N ALA A 117 -5.75 5.05 1.22
CA ALA A 117 -7.16 4.84 0.95
C ALA A 117 -7.98 6.13 0.90
N LYS A 118 -7.42 7.27 1.36
CA LYS A 118 -8.08 8.57 1.38
C LYS A 118 -7.09 9.67 1.02
N GLY A 119 -7.58 10.75 0.42
CA GLY A 119 -6.78 11.94 0.15
C GLY A 119 -7.63 13.13 -0.25
N GLU A 120 -7.00 14.29 -0.41
CA GLU A 120 -7.69 15.52 -0.88
C GLU A 120 -7.68 15.66 -2.41
N LEU A 121 -7.04 14.74 -3.13
CA LEU A 121 -6.99 14.71 -4.60
C LEU A 121 -8.11 13.84 -5.14
N ASP A 122 -8.69 14.22 -6.29
CA ASP A 122 -9.83 13.50 -6.87
C ASP A 122 -9.45 12.05 -7.24
N ILE A 123 -8.20 11.83 -7.69
CA ILE A 123 -7.66 10.49 -8.00
C ILE A 123 -7.62 9.53 -6.78
N CYS A 124 -7.78 10.05 -5.56
CA CYS A 124 -7.89 9.20 -4.37
C CYS A 124 -9.29 8.63 -4.17
N GLU A 125 -10.29 9.07 -4.93
CA GLU A 125 -11.65 8.56 -4.82
C GLU A 125 -11.93 7.56 -5.95
N PRO A 126 -12.75 6.52 -5.73
CA PRO A 126 -13.31 6.10 -4.43
C PRO A 126 -12.38 5.16 -3.65
N TYR A 127 -11.36 4.61 -4.31
CA TYR A 127 -10.55 3.50 -3.78
C TYR A 127 -9.12 3.90 -3.43
N GLY A 128 -8.76 5.17 -3.44
CA GLY A 128 -7.41 5.61 -3.08
C GLY A 128 -6.41 5.49 -4.21
N ILE A 129 -5.16 5.72 -3.86
CA ILE A 129 -4.02 5.63 -4.77
C ILE A 129 -2.92 4.82 -4.12
N GLY A 130 -2.16 4.08 -4.93
CA GLY A 130 -1.14 3.18 -4.44
C GLY A 130 0.19 3.29 -5.14
N VAL A 131 1.19 2.68 -4.51
CA VAL A 131 2.48 2.37 -5.14
C VAL A 131 2.70 0.87 -5.03
N ILE A 132 2.90 0.23 -6.18
CA ILE A 132 3.40 -1.14 -6.23
C ILE A 132 4.90 -1.10 -6.02
N PHE A 133 5.39 -1.91 -5.11
CA PHE A 133 6.79 -2.15 -4.88
C PHE A 133 7.17 -3.52 -5.44
N GLU A 134 8.38 -3.64 -5.98
CA GLU A 134 9.02 -4.93 -6.26
C GLU A 134 10.18 -5.11 -5.27
N GLY A 135 10.04 -6.07 -4.35
CA GLY A 135 10.96 -6.20 -3.22
C GLY A 135 10.90 -4.96 -2.33
N GLU A 136 11.96 -4.15 -2.33
CA GLU A 136 12.06 -2.93 -1.51
C GLU A 136 12.04 -1.64 -2.33
N LYS A 137 11.76 -1.73 -3.65
CA LYS A 137 11.81 -0.57 -4.54
C LYS A 137 10.44 -0.25 -5.12
N PRO A 138 10.05 1.04 -5.19
CA PRO A 138 8.82 1.42 -5.89
C PRO A 138 8.96 1.12 -7.39
N LEU A 139 7.94 0.49 -7.95
CA LEU A 139 7.89 0.05 -9.34
C LEU A 139 6.96 0.95 -10.16
N CYS A 140 5.70 1.11 -9.74
CA CYS A 140 4.71 1.91 -10.46
C CYS A 140 3.62 2.47 -9.54
N LEU A 141 2.97 3.52 -10.03
CA LEU A 141 1.77 4.10 -9.42
C LEU A 141 0.57 3.25 -9.80
N GLU A 142 -0.21 2.87 -8.79
CA GLU A 142 -1.47 2.15 -8.95
C GLU A 142 -2.63 3.14 -8.78
N ASN A 143 -3.37 3.41 -9.86
CA ASN A 143 -4.59 4.20 -9.79
C ASN A 143 -5.79 3.28 -9.56
N LEU A 144 -6.33 3.29 -8.35
CA LEU A 144 -7.44 2.43 -7.98
C LEU A 144 -8.80 3.05 -8.34
N GLU A 145 -8.87 4.29 -8.85
CA GLU A 145 -10.11 4.88 -9.37
C GLU A 145 -10.78 3.99 -10.43
N LEU A 146 -9.95 3.27 -11.22
CA LEU A 146 -10.38 2.37 -12.29
C LEU A 146 -10.44 0.90 -11.87
N SER A 147 -10.23 0.58 -10.59
CA SER A 147 -10.52 -0.76 -10.10
C SER A 147 -12.04 -0.92 -10.02
N GLU A 148 -12.69 -1.21 -11.15
CA GLU A 148 -14.02 -1.77 -11.11
C GLU A 148 -13.95 -3.05 -10.27
N GLU A 149 -14.84 -3.19 -9.29
CA GLU A 149 -15.16 -4.50 -8.72
C GLU A 149 -15.55 -5.38 -9.91
N CYS A 150 -14.64 -6.26 -10.33
CA CYS A 150 -14.93 -7.25 -11.36
C CYS A 150 -15.60 -8.46 -10.73
#